data_AF-A0A450WFN7-F1
#
_entry.id   AF-A0A450WFN7-F1
#
_cell.length_a   1.000
_cell.length_b   1.000
_cell.length_c   1.000
_cell.angle_alpha   90.00
_cell.angle_beta   90.00
_cell.angle_gamma   90.00
#
_symmetry.space_group_name_H-M   'P 1'
#
loop_
_entity.id
_entity.type
_entity.pdbx_description
1 polymer ?
#
loop_
_entity_poly.entity_id
_entity_poly.type
_entity_poly.pdbx_seq_one_letter_code
_entity_poly.pdbx_strand_id
1 'polypeptide(L)'
;MSYYRRAYVPGGCYFFTAVTWKRKPLLVRHIDRLREAFRKAKTAQPFEIDAIVVFPDHLHCIWQLPFDDADYSTRWKRIKQEFSKNIPAWFRTGIRGNSGSQPSQMA
;
A
#
# COMPACT_ATOMS: atom_id res chain seq x y z
N MET A 1 4.45 -12.40 18.92
CA MET A 1 5.63 -12.38 18.01
C MET A 1 5.40 -13.45 16.94
N SER A 2 5.55 -13.14 15.66
CA SER A 2 5.41 -14.16 14.59
C SER A 2 6.77 -14.76 14.24
N TYR A 3 6.90 -16.09 14.16
CA TYR A 3 8.12 -16.78 13.71
C TYR A 3 8.25 -16.88 12.18
N TYR A 4 7.61 -15.97 11.46
CA TYR A 4 7.65 -15.96 10.00
C TYR A 4 9.03 -15.53 9.49
N ARG A 5 9.66 -16.38 8.69
CA ARG A 5 10.91 -16.08 7.98
C ARG A 5 10.59 -15.69 6.54
N ARG A 6 11.06 -14.51 6.12
CA ARG A 6 10.97 -14.07 4.73
C ARG A 6 11.84 -14.96 3.84
N ALA A 7 11.25 -15.51 2.80
CA ALA A 7 12.00 -16.18 1.73
C ALA A 7 12.45 -15.13 0.71
N TYR A 8 13.76 -14.95 0.56
CA TYR A 8 14.36 -14.07 -0.44
C TYR A 8 15.01 -14.95 -1.50
N VAL A 9 14.41 -14.99 -2.68
CA VAL A 9 14.82 -15.81 -3.81
C VAL A 9 14.90 -14.86 -5.02
N PRO A 10 16.08 -14.66 -5.61
CA PRO A 10 16.23 -13.86 -6.83
C PRO A 10 15.32 -14.41 -7.94
N GLY A 11 14.60 -13.53 -8.64
CA GLY A 11 13.63 -13.96 -9.66
C GLY A 11 12.42 -14.71 -9.10
N GLY A 12 12.16 -14.64 -7.78
CA GLY A 12 11.04 -15.33 -7.17
C GLY A 12 9.68 -14.78 -7.61
N CYS A 13 8.69 -15.69 -7.68
CA CYS A 13 7.27 -15.37 -7.81
C CYS A 13 6.62 -15.42 -6.43
N TYR A 14 5.90 -14.37 -6.04
CA TYR A 14 5.38 -14.21 -4.68
C TYR A 14 3.91 -13.82 -4.66
N PHE A 15 3.14 -14.48 -3.79
CA PHE A 15 1.80 -14.05 -3.42
C PHE A 15 1.84 -13.19 -2.15
N PHE A 16 1.16 -12.05 -2.17
CA PHE A 16 1.06 -11.14 -1.04
C PHE A 16 -0.39 -10.83 -0.68
N THR A 17 -0.62 -10.70 0.62
CA THR A 17 -1.84 -10.09 1.17
C THR A 17 -1.44 -8.83 1.93
N ALA A 18 -2.06 -7.70 1.58
CA ALA A 18 -1.89 -6.45 2.32
C ALA A 18 -3.25 -5.97 2.83
N VAL A 19 -3.35 -5.74 4.14
CA VAL A 19 -4.58 -5.34 4.84
C VAL A 19 -4.40 -3.95 5.43
N THR A 20 -5.41 -3.09 5.33
CA THR A 20 -5.38 -1.76 5.94
C THR A 20 -5.50 -1.84 7.46
N TRP A 21 -5.04 -0.78 8.13
CA TRP A 21 -5.20 -0.66 9.57
C TRP A 21 -6.67 -0.76 9.99
N LYS A 22 -6.97 -1.63 10.97
CA LYS A 22 -8.34 -1.91 11.45
C LYS A 22 -9.34 -2.20 10.32
N ARG A 23 -8.89 -2.77 9.19
CA ARG A 23 -9.73 -3.07 8.02
C ARG A 23 -10.56 -1.87 7.53
N LYS A 24 -9.99 -0.67 7.61
CA LYS A 24 -10.65 0.54 7.08
C LYS A 24 -10.77 0.45 5.55
N PRO A 25 -11.93 0.80 4.95
CA PRO A 25 -12.16 0.66 3.51
C PRO A 25 -11.49 1.79 2.71
N LEU A 26 -10.16 1.88 2.76
CA LEU A 26 -9.38 2.98 2.20
C LEU A 26 -8.91 2.73 0.76
N LEU A 27 -8.73 1.48 0.34
CA LEU A 27 -8.05 1.15 -0.91
C LEU A 27 -8.89 1.57 -2.13
N VAL A 28 -10.14 1.13 -2.18
CA VAL A 28 -11.06 1.47 -3.29
C VAL A 28 -11.43 2.96 -3.26
N ARG A 29 -11.63 3.55 -2.06
CA ARG A 29 -11.93 4.99 -1.92
C ARG A 29 -10.81 5.90 -2.42
N HIS A 30 -9.57 5.40 -2.40
CA HIS A 30 -8.39 6.13 -2.84
C HIS A 30 -7.65 5.35 -3.95
N ILE A 31 -8.40 4.73 -4.87
CA ILE A 31 -7.86 3.82 -5.87
C ILE A 31 -6.81 4.49 -6.77
N ASP A 32 -7.01 5.76 -7.15
CA ASP A 32 -6.04 6.50 -7.97
C ASP A 32 -4.70 6.65 -7.27
N ARG A 33 -4.74 6.88 -5.96
CA ARG A 33 -3.54 6.98 -5.12
C ARG A 33 -2.84 5.63 -4.98
N LEU A 34 -3.60 4.55 -4.87
CA LEU A 34 -3.05 3.19 -4.88
C LEU A 34 -2.35 2.91 -6.22
N ARG A 35 -3.01 3.21 -7.34
CA ARG A 35 -2.44 3.07 -8.68
C ARG A 35 -1.14 3.87 -8.83
N GLU A 36 -1.12 5.11 -8.37
CA GLU A 36 0.08 5.95 -8.39
C GLU A 36 1.20 5.40 -7.51
N ALA A 37 0.88 4.87 -6.32
CA ALA A 37 1.85 4.23 -5.45
C ALA A 37 2.52 3.02 -6.09
N PHE A 38 1.74 2.17 -6.78
CA PHE A 38 2.28 1.05 -7.56
C PHE A 38 3.11 1.54 -8.75
N ARG A 39 2.64 2.55 -9.48
CA ARG A 39 3.37 3.13 -10.62
C ARG A 39 4.74 3.66 -10.19
N LYS A 40 4.79 4.51 -9.15
CA LYS A 40 6.05 5.05 -8.61
C LYS A 40 6.99 3.95 -8.10
N ALA A 41 6.44 2.92 -7.45
CA ALA A 41 7.26 1.80 -7.00
C ALA A 41 7.84 1.01 -8.18
N LYS A 42 7.05 0.71 -9.22
CA LYS A 42 7.50 0.00 -10.43
C LYS A 42 8.52 0.83 -11.22
N THR A 43 8.36 2.15 -11.31
CA THR A 43 9.36 3.05 -11.92
C THR A 43 10.68 3.07 -11.14
N ALA A 44 10.63 3.09 -9.81
CA ALA A 44 11.83 3.16 -8.99
C ALA A 44 12.58 1.82 -8.88
N GLN A 45 11.85 0.70 -8.92
CA GLN A 45 12.41 -0.64 -8.82
C GLN A 45 11.50 -1.62 -9.58
N PRO A 46 11.81 -1.98 -10.84
CA PRO A 46 10.91 -2.76 -11.70
C PRO A 46 10.53 -4.12 -11.12
N PHE A 47 9.29 -4.54 -11.36
CA PHE A 47 8.76 -5.88 -11.08
C PHE A 47 7.51 -6.08 -11.93
N GLU A 48 7.16 -7.34 -12.19
CA GLU A 48 5.93 -7.67 -12.88
C GLU A 48 4.80 -7.98 -11.89
N ILE A 49 3.59 -7.56 -12.26
CA ILE A 49 2.38 -7.80 -11.50
C ILE A 49 1.55 -8.76 -12.33
N ASP A 50 1.70 -10.05 -12.07
CA ASP A 50 0.98 -11.09 -12.82
C ASP A 50 -0.52 -11.03 -12.53
N ALA A 51 -0.88 -10.71 -11.28
CA ALA A 51 -2.26 -10.51 -10.87
C ALA A 51 -2.37 -9.53 -9.69
N ILE A 52 -3.47 -8.78 -9.65
CA ILE A 52 -3.86 -7.99 -8.47
C ILE A 52 -5.38 -7.89 -8.38
N VAL A 53 -5.92 -8.13 -7.19
CA VAL A 53 -7.32 -7.86 -6.83
C VAL A 53 -7.36 -6.93 -5.64
N VAL A 54 -8.20 -5.90 -5.72
CA VAL A 54 -8.31 -4.84 -4.70
C VAL A 54 -9.71 -4.85 -4.12
N PHE A 55 -9.81 -5.14 -2.83
CA PHE A 55 -11.01 -4.99 -2.02
C PHE A 55 -10.98 -3.63 -1.29
N PRO A 56 -12.10 -3.19 -0.68
CA PRO A 56 -12.11 -1.92 0.04
C PRO A 56 -11.02 -1.79 1.11
N ASP A 57 -10.72 -2.85 1.87
CA ASP A 57 -9.84 -2.85 3.04
C ASP A 57 -8.57 -3.72 2.89
N HIS A 58 -8.46 -4.51 1.82
CA HIS A 58 -7.29 -5.35 1.57
C HIS A 58 -7.07 -5.59 0.08
N LEU A 59 -5.91 -6.11 -0.27
CA LEU A 59 -5.59 -6.54 -1.63
C LEU A 59 -4.81 -7.84 -1.60
N HIS A 60 -4.93 -8.59 -2.69
CA HIS A 60 -4.04 -9.71 -2.99
C HIS A 60 -3.32 -9.42 -4.31
N CYS A 61 -2.04 -9.75 -4.38
CA CYS A 61 -1.30 -9.66 -5.62
C CYS A 61 -0.24 -10.75 -5.75
N ILE A 62 0.06 -11.08 -7.01
CA ILE A 62 1.15 -11.96 -7.40
C ILE A 62 2.19 -11.10 -8.13
N TRP A 63 3.43 -11.14 -7.66
CA TRP A 63 4.53 -10.45 -8.31
C TRP A 63 5.60 -11.42 -8.77
N GLN A 64 6.13 -11.17 -9.96
CA GLN A 64 7.34 -11.78 -10.47
C GLN A 64 8.48 -10.76 -10.38
N LEU A 65 9.55 -11.11 -9.66
CA LEU A 65 10.72 -10.25 -9.53
C LEU A 65 11.72 -10.46 -10.69
N PRO A 66 12.57 -9.45 -10.99
CA PRO A 66 13.74 -9.63 -11.84
C PRO A 66 14.65 -10.74 -11.34
N PHE A 67 15.34 -11.43 -12.26
CA PHE A 67 16.15 -12.63 -11.97
C PHE A 67 17.24 -12.41 -10.92
N ASP A 68 17.80 -11.21 -10.83
CA ASP A 68 18.88 -10.80 -9.94
C ASP A 68 18.39 -10.06 -8.68
N ASP A 69 17.07 -9.96 -8.48
CA ASP A 69 16.45 -9.19 -7.40
C ASP A 69 15.51 -10.06 -6.56
N ALA A 70 15.65 -9.97 -5.24
CA ALA A 70 14.79 -10.64 -4.26
C ALA A 70 14.06 -9.65 -3.33
N ASP A 71 14.29 -8.34 -3.47
CA ASP A 71 13.85 -7.31 -2.54
C ASP A 71 12.43 -6.81 -2.82
N TYR A 72 11.46 -7.70 -2.64
CA TYR A 72 10.04 -7.30 -2.59
C TYR A 72 9.73 -6.42 -1.36
N SER A 73 10.56 -6.49 -0.30
CA SER A 73 10.35 -5.77 0.95
C SER A 73 10.44 -4.25 0.75
N THR A 74 11.44 -3.78 0.01
CA THR A 74 11.62 -2.35 -0.30
C THR A 74 10.53 -1.84 -1.24
N ARG A 75 10.11 -2.63 -2.24
CA ARG A 75 8.97 -2.30 -3.11
C ARG A 75 7.70 -2.09 -2.29
N TRP A 76 7.38 -3.03 -1.39
CA TRP A 76 6.25 -2.89 -0.46
C TRP A 76 6.38 -1.68 0.46
N LYS A 77 7.58 -1.39 0.97
CA LYS A 77 7.82 -0.19 1.80
C LYS A 77 7.48 1.08 1.02
N ARG A 78 7.94 1.21 -0.23
CA ARG A 78 7.67 2.37 -1.11
C ARG A 78 6.17 2.52 -1.38
N ILE A 79 5.48 1.44 -1.75
CA ILE A 79 4.03 1.47 -2.01
C ILE A 79 3.28 1.94 -0.78
N LYS A 80 3.56 1.37 0.39
CA LYS A 80 2.89 1.74 1.65
C LYS A 80 3.16 3.19 2.04
N GLN A 81 4.41 3.65 1.88
CA GLN A 81 4.78 5.04 2.13
C GLN A 81 4.00 5.97 1.20
N GLU A 82 4.04 5.74 -0.11
CA GLU A 82 3.37 6.59 -1.09
C GLU A 82 1.84 6.60 -0.92
N PHE A 83 1.23 5.44 -0.68
CA PHE A 83 -0.20 5.37 -0.39
C PHE A 83 -0.58 6.10 0.90
N SER A 84 0.27 6.07 1.94
CA SER A 84 -0.02 6.67 3.24
C SER A 84 0.33 8.16 3.34
N LYS A 85 1.19 8.69 2.45
CA LYS A 85 1.52 10.12 2.39
C LYS A 85 0.24 10.94 2.36
N ASN A 86 0.13 12.04 3.11
CA ASN A 86 -1.05 12.92 3.05
C ASN A 86 -2.41 12.26 3.38
N ILE A 87 -2.46 11.01 3.90
CA ILE A 87 -3.65 10.52 4.59
C ILE A 87 -3.64 11.16 5.98
N PRO A 88 -4.67 11.95 6.36
CA PRO A 88 -4.71 12.60 7.66
C PRO A 88 -4.44 11.62 8.79
N ALA A 89 -3.64 12.01 9.78
CA ALA A 89 -3.21 11.12 10.87
C ALA A 89 -4.40 10.49 11.62
N TRP A 90 -5.55 11.18 11.67
CA TRP A 90 -6.77 10.68 12.30
C TRP A 90 -7.37 9.45 11.59
N PHE A 91 -7.15 9.26 10.29
CA PHE A 91 -7.48 8.00 9.60
C PHE A 91 -6.54 6.85 9.98
N ARG A 92 -5.31 7.17 10.43
CA ARG A 92 -4.26 6.20 10.80
C ARG A 92 -4.37 5.73 12.25
N THR A 93 -4.83 6.58 13.17
CA THR A 93 -4.91 6.28 14.62
C THR A 93 -6.33 5.97 15.10
N GLY A 94 -7.37 6.27 14.31
CA GLY A 94 -8.77 6.10 14.75
C GLY A 94 -9.21 7.10 15.81
N ILE A 95 -8.38 8.11 16.11
CA ILE A 95 -8.76 9.25 16.94
C ILE A 95 -9.47 10.22 15.99
N ARG A 96 -10.80 10.39 16.11
CA ARG A 96 -11.45 11.55 15.49
C ARG A 96 -10.80 12.78 16.10
N GLY A 97 -10.07 13.55 15.28
CA GLY A 97 -9.70 14.90 15.66
C GLY A 97 -10.99 15.65 15.99
N ASN A 98 -11.07 16.24 17.17
CA ASN A 98 -12.17 17.10 17.55
C ASN A 98 -12.32 18.16 16.44
N SER A 99 -13.46 18.17 15.76
CA SER A 99 -13.79 19.16 14.74
C SER A 99 -13.99 20.51 15.42
N GLY A 100 -12.91 21.25 15.60
CA GLY A 100 -12.93 22.69 15.82
C GLY A 100 -13.06 23.38 14.46
N SER A 101 -14.24 23.94 14.21
CA SER A 101 -14.53 25.02 13.25
C SER A 101 -14.14 24.82 11.79
N GLN A 102 -15.15 24.54 10.94
CA GLN A 102 -15.18 25.04 9.56
C GLN A 102 -15.05 26.57 9.59
N PRO A 103 -14.11 27.19 8.85
CA PRO A 103 -14.23 28.60 8.52
C PRO A 103 -15.44 28.77 7.61
N SER A 104 -16.34 29.62 8.07
CA SER A 104 -17.45 30.24 7.36
C SER A 104 -17.16 30.44 5.86
N GLN A 105 -18.14 30.04 5.05
CA GLN A 105 -18.33 30.58 3.71
C GLN A 105 -18.23 32.12 3.77
N MET A 106 -17.42 32.69 2.88
CA MET A 106 -17.51 34.09 2.48
C MET A 106 -17.40 34.17 0.96
N ALA A 107 -18.32 34.95 0.40
CA ALA A 107 -18.62 35.27 -1.00
C ALA A 107 -19.35 34.20 -1.81
#